data_AF-A0A536JFJ1-F1
#
_entry.id   AF-A0A536JFJ1-F1
#
_cell.length_a   1.000
_cell.length_b   1.000
_cell.length_c   1.000
_cell.angle_alpha   90.00
_cell.angle_beta   90.00
_cell.angle_gamma   90.00
#
_symmetry.space_group_name_H-M   'P 1'
#
loop_
_entity.id
_entity.type
_entity.pdbx_description
1 polymer ?
#
loop_
_entity_poly.entity_id
_entity_poly.type
_entity_poly.pdbx_seq_one_letter_code
_entity_poly.pdbx_strand_id
1 'polypeptide(L)'
;MRKLIVFVAVLALAAFLADSQSATADRGVSRFATLPAGQPGHPEGIAADAAGNIYAASFDFSGNNNIYVFGSNGGLKDTIALNGHVPLGMQFGPDGKLYVADFGNGAVLQLAPPGHAITRSYPVCTGAGTTCGLNAITFDSAGLLYVS
;
A
#
# COMPACT_ATOMS: atom_id res chain seq x y z
N MET A 1 71.55 -28.88 -33.96
CA MET A 1 70.56 -29.98 -33.92
C MET A 1 69.50 -29.63 -32.89
N ARG A 2 68.26 -29.45 -33.36
CA ARG A 2 67.08 -28.99 -32.59
C ARG A 2 66.81 -29.92 -31.42
N LYS A 3 66.62 -29.38 -30.21
CA LYS A 3 65.85 -30.07 -29.16
C LYS A 3 64.54 -29.33 -28.98
N LEU A 4 63.49 -30.08 -29.23
CA LEU A 4 62.09 -29.71 -29.36
C LEU A 4 61.53 -29.37 -27.98
N ILE A 5 60.92 -28.20 -27.85
CA ILE A 5 60.08 -27.84 -26.71
C ILE A 5 58.73 -28.54 -26.94
N VAL A 6 58.30 -29.38 -26.00
CA VAL A 6 56.93 -29.90 -25.97
C VAL A 6 56.29 -29.46 -24.66
N PHE A 7 55.49 -28.40 -24.75
CA PHE A 7 54.51 -28.03 -23.73
C PHE A 7 53.31 -28.97 -23.87
N VAL A 8 53.07 -29.83 -22.88
CA VAL A 8 51.78 -30.51 -22.76
C VAL A 8 50.93 -29.67 -21.81
N ALA A 9 50.05 -28.85 -22.38
CA ALA A 9 49.03 -28.13 -21.63
C ALA A 9 47.90 -29.11 -21.28
N VAL A 10 47.79 -29.46 -20.00
CA VAL A 10 46.62 -30.20 -19.49
C VAL A 10 45.49 -29.19 -19.32
N LEU A 11 44.53 -29.17 -20.26
CA LEU A 11 43.26 -28.48 -20.05
C LEU A 11 42.44 -29.29 -19.04
N ALA A 12 42.45 -28.87 -17.79
CA ALA A 12 41.45 -29.31 -16.81
C ALA A 12 40.13 -28.57 -17.12
N LEU A 13 39.16 -29.27 -17.70
CA LEU A 13 37.80 -28.77 -17.86
C LEU A 13 37.14 -28.77 -16.48
N ALA A 14 37.12 -27.60 -15.82
CA ALA A 14 36.34 -27.42 -14.60
C ALA A 14 34.85 -27.43 -14.96
N ALA A 15 34.17 -28.54 -14.70
CA ALA A 15 32.72 -28.58 -14.70
C ALA A 15 32.23 -27.78 -13.49
N PHE A 16 31.86 -26.51 -13.72
CA PHE A 16 31.08 -25.76 -12.75
C PHE A 16 29.69 -26.39 -12.70
N LEU A 17 29.42 -27.18 -11.66
CA LEU A 17 28.05 -27.37 -11.22
C LEU A 17 27.60 -26.00 -10.70
N ALA A 18 26.91 -25.24 -11.54
CA ALA A 18 26.05 -24.19 -11.04
C ALA A 18 25.00 -24.91 -10.20
N ASP A 19 25.25 -24.95 -8.89
CA ASP A 19 24.21 -25.27 -7.93
C ASP A 19 23.15 -24.19 -8.16
N SER A 20 22.08 -24.55 -8.86
CA SER A 20 20.93 -23.68 -8.98
C SER A 20 20.39 -23.59 -7.56
N GLN A 21 20.82 -22.56 -6.83
CA GLN A 21 20.19 -22.19 -5.58
C GLN A 21 18.74 -21.92 -5.93
N SER A 22 17.91 -22.94 -5.76
CA SER A 22 16.47 -22.79 -5.65
C SER A 22 16.22 -22.17 -4.29
N ALA A 23 16.69 -20.93 -4.13
CA ALA A 23 16.22 -20.05 -3.08
C ALA A 23 14.81 -19.68 -3.53
N THR A 24 13.82 -20.44 -3.06
CA THR A 24 12.56 -19.81 -2.68
C THR A 24 12.92 -18.86 -1.54
N ALA A 25 13.52 -17.72 -1.89
CA ALA A 25 13.65 -16.61 -0.98
C ALA A 25 12.20 -16.23 -0.69
N ASP A 26 11.69 -16.70 0.45
CA ASP A 26 10.67 -15.96 1.15
C ASP A 26 11.20 -14.53 1.15
N ARG A 27 10.58 -13.66 0.35
CA ARG A 27 11.07 -12.29 0.16
C ARG A 27 10.96 -11.48 1.45
N GLY A 28 10.60 -12.12 2.56
CA GLY A 28 10.66 -11.60 3.91
C GLY A 28 9.55 -10.58 4.11
N VAL A 29 8.73 -10.78 5.12
CA VAL A 29 7.89 -9.69 5.61
C VAL A 29 8.80 -8.75 6.41
N SER A 30 8.89 -7.49 5.99
CA SER A 30 9.65 -6.47 6.69
C SER A 30 8.76 -5.29 7.07
N ARG A 31 9.16 -4.55 8.11
CA ARG A 31 8.48 -3.32 8.50
C ARG A 31 8.83 -2.23 7.50
N PHE A 32 7.82 -1.71 6.82
CA PHE A 32 7.98 -0.59 5.90
C PHE A 32 8.08 0.76 6.62
N ALA A 33 7.14 1.05 7.51
CA ALA A 33 7.06 2.30 8.26
C ALA A 33 6.44 2.09 9.66
N THR A 34 6.53 3.13 10.49
CA THR A 34 5.86 3.21 11.79
C THR A 34 5.02 4.49 11.82
N LEU A 35 3.76 4.39 12.23
CA LEU A 35 2.91 5.57 12.39
C LEU A 35 3.47 6.51 13.48
N PRO A 36 3.26 7.83 13.39
CA PRO A 36 3.78 8.79 14.37
C PRO A 36 3.33 8.50 15.80
N ALA A 37 4.24 8.59 16.76
CA ALA A 37 3.93 8.43 18.17
C ALA A 37 3.11 9.63 18.71
N GLY A 38 2.19 9.36 19.64
CA GLY A 38 1.33 10.39 20.24
C GLY A 38 0.24 10.93 19.31
N GLN A 39 0.10 10.34 18.12
CA GLN A 39 -0.98 10.61 17.16
C GLN A 39 -1.91 9.38 17.09
N PRO A 40 -3.12 9.53 16.49
CA PRO A 40 -4.01 8.40 16.22
C PRO A 40 -3.25 7.23 15.56
N GLY A 41 -3.28 6.07 16.24
CA GLY A 41 -2.54 4.86 15.88
C GLY A 41 -3.39 3.82 15.16
N HIS A 42 -3.03 2.54 15.29
CA HIS A 42 -3.78 1.40 14.73
C HIS A 42 -3.92 1.46 13.20
N PRO A 43 -2.87 1.08 12.44
CA PRO A 43 -2.97 1.05 10.99
C PRO A 43 -4.05 0.07 10.55
N GLU A 44 -4.94 0.50 9.65
CA GLU A 44 -5.97 -0.35 9.06
C GLU A 44 -5.79 -0.41 7.53
N GLY A 45 -6.32 0.56 6.81
CA GLY A 45 -6.35 0.56 5.35
C GLY A 45 -5.08 1.15 4.76
N ILE A 46 -4.60 0.56 3.67
CA ILE A 46 -3.44 1.05 2.92
C ILE A 46 -3.74 1.18 1.42
N ALA A 47 -3.11 2.15 0.76
CA ALA A 47 -3.10 2.29 -0.69
C ALA A 47 -1.75 2.84 -1.18
N ALA A 48 -1.39 2.52 -2.41
CA ALA A 48 -0.23 3.09 -3.08
C ALA A 48 -0.67 4.03 -4.21
N ASP A 49 -0.06 5.21 -4.30
CA ASP A 49 -0.25 6.07 -5.47
C ASP A 49 0.70 5.69 -6.62
N ALA A 50 0.50 6.28 -7.80
CA ALA A 50 1.32 6.00 -8.98
C ALA A 50 2.79 6.41 -8.85
N ALA A 51 3.14 7.24 -7.85
CA ALA A 51 4.51 7.63 -7.54
C ALA A 51 5.17 6.69 -6.52
N GLY A 52 4.44 5.69 -6.01
CA GLY A 52 4.90 4.73 -5.02
C GLY A 52 4.89 5.26 -3.59
N ASN A 53 4.17 6.36 -3.31
CA ASN A 53 3.90 6.74 -1.92
C ASN A 53 2.83 5.81 -1.34
N ILE A 54 2.97 5.45 -0.07
CA ILE A 54 2.06 4.58 0.66
C ILE A 54 1.22 5.42 1.62
N TYR A 55 -0.09 5.33 1.47
CA TYR A 55 -1.09 5.95 2.32
C TYR A 55 -1.53 4.89 3.32
N ALA A 56 -1.59 5.25 4.60
CA ALA A 56 -2.03 4.37 5.68
C ALA A 56 -2.99 5.11 6.60
N ALA A 57 -4.22 4.60 6.74
CA ALA A 57 -5.19 5.12 7.69
C ALA A 57 -4.80 4.72 9.12
N SER A 58 -4.94 5.65 10.06
CA SER A 58 -5.17 5.31 11.46
C SER A 58 -6.63 4.88 11.66
N PHE A 59 -6.88 4.14 12.72
CA PHE A 59 -8.22 3.72 13.09
C PHE A 59 -8.51 3.96 14.57
N ASP A 60 -9.59 4.67 14.84
CA ASP A 60 -10.15 4.92 16.15
C ASP A 60 -11.63 5.29 16.03
N PHE A 61 -12.49 4.71 16.88
CA PHE A 61 -13.93 4.96 16.86
C PHE A 61 -14.34 6.37 17.33
N SER A 62 -13.44 7.13 17.98
CA SER A 62 -13.68 8.54 18.36
C SER A 62 -13.72 9.50 17.18
N GLY A 63 -13.29 9.05 15.99
CA GLY A 63 -13.31 9.84 14.75
C GLY A 63 -12.16 10.84 14.62
N ASN A 64 -11.18 10.86 15.53
CA ASN A 64 -9.96 11.64 15.36
C ASN A 64 -8.93 10.82 14.58
N ASN A 65 -9.18 10.55 13.29
CA ASN A 65 -8.30 9.72 12.47
C ASN A 65 -7.47 10.54 11.49
N ASN A 66 -6.44 9.91 10.93
CA ASN A 66 -5.54 10.47 9.93
C ASN A 66 -5.31 9.46 8.80
N ILE A 67 -4.92 9.96 7.64
CA ILE A 67 -4.15 9.20 6.64
C ILE A 67 -2.72 9.71 6.66
N TYR A 68 -1.78 8.82 6.98
CA TYR A 68 -0.35 9.10 6.92
C TYR A 68 0.19 8.74 5.54
N VAL A 69 0.94 9.66 4.94
CA VAL A 69 1.54 9.47 3.62
C VAL A 69 3.02 9.24 3.78
N PHE A 70 3.50 8.07 3.37
CA PHE A 70 4.90 7.70 3.40
C PHE A 70 5.46 7.69 1.98
N GLY A 71 6.69 8.18 1.81
CA GLY A 71 7.43 7.94 0.57
C GLY A 71 7.75 6.46 0.40
N SER A 72 8.19 6.07 -0.80
CA SER A 72 8.60 4.69 -1.12
C SER A 72 9.76 4.14 -0.27
N ASN A 73 10.43 5.01 0.49
CA ASN A 73 11.48 4.67 1.46
C ASN A 73 10.96 4.52 2.91
N GLY A 74 9.65 4.61 3.15
CA GLY A 74 9.03 4.53 4.48
C GLY A 74 9.09 5.83 5.30
N GLY A 75 9.64 6.92 4.76
CA GLY A 75 9.68 8.22 5.43
C GLY A 75 8.33 8.95 5.36
N LEU A 76 7.84 9.49 6.48
CA LEU A 76 6.61 10.27 6.52
C LEU A 76 6.78 11.57 5.71
N LYS A 77 5.87 11.80 4.76
CA LYS A 77 5.84 12.98 3.88
C LYS A 77 4.70 13.92 4.21
N ASP A 78 3.56 13.38 4.63
CA ASP A 78 2.36 14.17 4.89
C ASP A 78 1.43 13.47 5.89
N THR A 79 0.49 14.22 6.46
CA THR A 79 -0.58 13.73 7.32
C THR A 79 -1.88 14.45 6.98
N ILE A 80 -2.87 13.69 6.53
CA ILE A 80 -4.18 14.18 6.14
C ILE A 80 -5.14 13.91 7.30
N ALA A 81 -5.64 14.96 7.94
CA ALA A 81 -6.60 14.83 9.03
C ALA A 81 -7.98 14.39 8.50
N LEU A 82 -8.56 13.40 9.15
CA LEU A 82 -9.90 12.84 8.89
C LEU A 82 -10.80 13.02 10.12
N ASN A 83 -10.93 14.26 10.58
CA ASN A 83 -11.73 14.59 11.77
C ASN A 83 -13.21 14.26 11.55
N GLY A 84 -13.78 13.45 12.44
CA GLY A 84 -15.17 12.97 12.37
C GLY A 84 -15.37 11.76 11.46
N HIS A 85 -14.31 11.15 10.95
CA HIS A 85 -14.38 10.01 10.05
C HIS A 85 -13.65 8.80 10.64
N VAL A 86 -14.13 7.60 10.32
CA VAL A 86 -13.52 6.34 10.77
C VAL A 86 -13.11 5.57 9.51
N PRO A 87 -11.90 5.81 8.98
CA PRO A 87 -11.46 5.21 7.74
C PRO A 87 -11.12 3.74 7.94
N LEU A 88 -11.50 2.91 6.98
CA LEU A 88 -11.01 1.54 6.83
C LEU A 88 -10.28 1.43 5.47
N GLY A 89 -10.71 0.48 4.62
CA GLY A 89 -10.12 0.24 3.31
C GLY A 89 -10.14 1.46 2.40
N MET A 90 -9.08 1.61 1.61
CA MET A 90 -8.92 2.71 0.67
C MET A 90 -8.25 2.25 -0.62
N GLN A 91 -8.54 2.93 -1.73
CA GLN A 91 -7.94 2.64 -3.03
C GLN A 91 -7.96 3.88 -3.92
N PHE A 92 -6.88 4.08 -4.69
CA PHE A 92 -6.88 5.08 -5.75
C PHE A 92 -7.75 4.62 -6.92
N GLY A 93 -8.64 5.49 -7.37
CA GLY A 93 -9.47 5.26 -8.55
C GLY A 93 -8.74 5.60 -9.85
N PRO A 94 -9.30 5.22 -11.01
CA PRO A 94 -8.74 5.53 -12.33
C PRO A 94 -8.71 7.03 -12.64
N ASP A 95 -9.45 7.85 -11.88
CA ASP A 95 -9.43 9.31 -11.95
C ASP A 95 -8.30 9.96 -11.11
N GLY A 96 -7.42 9.15 -10.52
CA GLY A 96 -6.28 9.62 -9.72
C GLY A 96 -6.66 10.13 -8.32
N LYS A 97 -7.90 9.91 -7.87
CA LYS A 97 -8.37 10.29 -6.55
C LYS A 97 -8.33 9.12 -5.58
N LEU A 98 -8.16 9.41 -4.30
CA LEU A 98 -8.23 8.39 -3.25
C LEU A 98 -9.68 8.22 -2.79
N TYR A 99 -10.15 6.98 -2.76
CA TYR A 99 -11.44 6.64 -2.20
C TYR A 99 -11.21 5.92 -0.87
N VAL A 100 -12.05 6.19 0.13
CA VAL A 100 -11.89 5.69 1.49
C VAL A 100 -13.24 5.23 2.01
N ALA A 101 -13.33 3.99 2.49
CA ALA A 101 -14.49 3.54 3.26
C ALA A 101 -14.51 4.26 4.60
N ASP A 102 -15.57 5.02 4.86
CA ASP A 102 -15.81 5.68 6.14
C ASP A 102 -16.87 4.89 6.90
N PHE A 103 -16.37 3.97 7.72
CA PHE A 103 -17.15 3.07 8.56
C PHE A 103 -18.10 3.86 9.47
N GLY A 104 -17.59 4.94 10.07
CA GLY A 104 -18.31 5.72 11.09
C GLY A 104 -19.54 6.43 10.52
N ASN A 105 -19.48 6.84 9.26
CA ASN A 105 -20.55 7.57 8.60
C ASN A 105 -21.31 6.76 7.54
N GLY A 106 -20.97 5.48 7.35
CA GLY A 106 -21.66 4.62 6.38
C GLY A 106 -21.56 5.15 4.95
N ALA A 107 -20.41 5.74 4.59
CA ALA A 107 -20.18 6.36 3.29
C ALA A 107 -18.82 6.00 2.69
N VAL A 108 -18.64 6.29 1.40
CA VAL A 108 -17.32 6.37 0.76
C VAL A 108 -16.93 7.83 0.59
N LEU A 109 -15.75 8.20 1.06
CA LEU A 109 -15.16 9.51 0.82
C LEU A 109 -14.33 9.52 -0.47
N GLN A 110 -14.35 10.62 -1.20
CA GLN A 110 -13.45 10.89 -2.33
C GLN A 110 -12.53 12.05 -1.99
N LEU A 111 -11.22 11.80 -1.97
CA LEU A 111 -10.17 12.77 -1.68
C LEU A 111 -9.40 13.08 -2.96
N ALA A 112 -9.32 14.36 -3.35
CA ALA A 112 -8.68 14.77 -4.60
C ALA A 112 -7.30 15.40 -4.37
N PRO A 113 -6.29 15.07 -5.18
CA PRO A 113 -5.03 15.82 -5.20
C PRO A 113 -5.22 17.21 -5.86
N PRO A 114 -4.37 18.20 -5.55
CA PRO A 114 -3.36 18.19 -4.48
C PRO A 114 -3.99 18.37 -3.09
N GLY A 115 -3.31 17.88 -2.05
CA GLY A 115 -3.72 18.08 -0.65
C GLY A 115 -4.80 17.13 -0.13
N HIS A 116 -5.35 16.25 -0.97
CA HIS A 116 -6.29 15.20 -0.58
C HIS A 116 -7.51 15.71 0.19
N ALA A 117 -8.03 16.87 -0.19
CA ALA A 117 -9.25 17.39 0.39
C ALA A 117 -10.43 16.47 0.06
N ILE A 118 -11.33 16.25 1.02
CA ILE A 118 -12.59 15.54 0.79
C ILE A 118 -13.42 16.39 -0.17
N THR A 119 -13.67 15.87 -1.36
CA THR A 119 -14.43 16.55 -2.42
C THR A 119 -15.84 16.01 -2.56
N ARG A 120 -16.07 14.74 -2.18
CA ARG A 120 -17.39 14.10 -2.19
C ARG A 120 -17.50 13.06 -1.08
N SER A 121 -18.73 12.83 -0.64
CA SER A 121 -19.13 11.68 0.19
C SER A 121 -20.29 10.99 -0.50
N TYR A 122 -20.18 9.67 -0.65
CA TYR A 122 -21.19 8.81 -1.26
C TYR A 122 -21.85 7.97 -0.16
N PRO A 123 -23.07 8.31 0.30
CA PRO A 123 -23.78 7.49 1.28
C PRO A 123 -24.03 6.09 0.72
N VAL A 124 -23.63 5.07 1.46
CA VAL A 124 -23.86 3.65 1.10
C VAL A 124 -24.89 3.04 2.04
N CYS A 125 -24.71 3.24 3.35
CA CYS A 125 -25.68 2.80 4.35
C CYS A 125 -26.78 3.86 4.50
N THR A 126 -27.82 3.82 3.66
CA THR A 126 -28.97 4.73 3.79
C THR A 126 -30.11 4.06 4.57
N GLY A 127 -30.51 4.67 5.71
CA GLY A 127 -31.63 4.20 6.54
C GLY A 127 -31.44 4.54 8.01
N ALA A 128 -32.54 4.71 8.77
CA ALA A 128 -32.46 4.96 10.21
C ALA A 128 -31.92 3.73 10.94
N GLY A 129 -30.81 3.88 11.66
CA GLY A 129 -30.21 2.81 12.48
C GLY A 129 -29.35 1.80 11.73
N THR A 130 -29.08 1.97 10.42
CA THR A 130 -28.20 1.07 9.65
C THR A 130 -26.75 1.53 9.67
N THR A 131 -25.89 0.79 10.37
CA THR A 131 -24.45 0.74 10.09
C THR A 131 -24.17 -0.54 9.31
N CYS A 132 -23.96 -0.41 8.00
CA CYS A 132 -23.67 -1.57 7.15
C CYS A 132 -22.21 -2.04 7.22
N GLY A 133 -21.38 -1.39 8.05
CA GLY A 133 -20.05 -1.87 8.38
C GLY A 133 -19.07 -1.89 7.22
N LEU A 134 -19.13 -0.85 6.36
CA LEU A 134 -18.24 -0.70 5.20
C LEU A 134 -16.80 -0.96 5.60
N ASN A 135 -16.12 -1.89 4.93
CA ASN A 135 -14.74 -2.23 5.25
C ASN A 135 -13.79 -2.02 4.08
N ALA A 136 -13.86 -2.86 3.06
CA ALA A 136 -12.97 -2.82 1.91
C ALA A 136 -13.64 -2.16 0.71
N ILE A 137 -12.83 -1.53 -0.14
CA ILE A 137 -13.28 -1.00 -1.43
C ILE A 137 -12.37 -1.51 -2.54
N THR A 138 -12.90 -1.65 -3.75
CA THR A 138 -12.05 -1.91 -4.93
C THR A 138 -12.68 -1.44 -6.22
N PHE A 139 -11.86 -1.12 -7.21
CA PHE A 139 -12.30 -0.78 -8.55
C PHE A 139 -12.12 -1.97 -9.50
N ASP A 140 -13.10 -2.21 -10.37
CA ASP A 140 -12.87 -3.06 -11.55
C ASP A 140 -12.16 -2.30 -12.68
N SER A 141 -11.85 -3.01 -13.77
CA SER A 141 -11.18 -2.44 -14.94
C SER A 141 -12.03 -1.43 -15.73
N ALA A 142 -13.35 -1.39 -15.50
CA ALA A 142 -14.23 -0.38 -16.08
C ALA A 142 -14.33 0.89 -15.21
N GLY A 143 -13.73 0.86 -14.02
CA GLY A 143 -13.75 1.97 -13.07
C GLY A 143 -14.99 1.99 -12.17
N LEU A 144 -15.73 0.87 -12.08
CA LEU A 144 -16.83 0.75 -11.12
C LEU A 144 -16.26 0.43 -9.73
N LEU A 145 -16.74 1.16 -8.71
CA LEU A 145 -16.35 0.96 -7.32
C LEU A 145 -17.27 -0.07 -6.63
N TYR A 146 -16.67 -1.07 -6.02
CA TYR A 146 -17.31 -2.06 -5.17
C TYR A 146 -16.92 -1.81 -3.71
N VAL A 147 -17.84 -2.03 -2.80
CA VAL A 147 -17.64 -1.86 -1.36
C VAL A 147 -18.25 -3.05 -0.63
N SER A 148 -17.53 -3.59 0.37
CA SER A 148 -17.99 -4.68 1.23
C SER A 148 -18.71 -4.16 2.48
#